data_AF-A0A7C3V856-F1
#
_entry.id   AF-A0A7C3V856-F1
#
_cell.length_a   1.000
_cell.length_b   1.000
_cell.length_c   1.000
_cell.angle_alpha   90.00
_cell.angle_beta   90.00
_cell.angle_gamma   90.00
#
_symmetry.space_group_name_H-M   'P 1'
#
loop_
_entity.id
_entity.type
_entity.pdbx_description
1 polymer ?
#
loop_
_entity_poly.entity_id
_entity_poly.type
_entity_poly.pdbx_seq_one_letter_code
_entity_poly.pdbx_strand_id
1 'polypeptide(L)'
;MFSWVIPGKIAGSHKPRSLEEINDWINQGIKAVVVLEEKHRRIVDIDALSKYFDVLETPIKDFNTLTIDEINTITKWIDEKIKGNKSVVVHCSTGLERTGVIIASYLVSAG
;
A
#
# COMPACT_ATOMS: atom_id res chain seq x y z
N MET A 1 -8.80 8.02 -4.63
CA MET A 1 -7.99 9.24 -4.48
C MET A 1 -6.68 8.86 -3.82
N PHE A 2 -5.55 9.31 -4.34
CA PHE A 2 -4.24 9.21 -3.68
C PHE A 2 -4.08 10.36 -2.67
N SER A 3 -3.47 10.10 -1.52
CA SER A 3 -3.16 11.13 -0.54
C SER A 3 -1.92 10.78 0.28
N TRP A 4 -1.03 11.76 0.45
CA TRP A 4 0.08 11.65 1.39
C TRP A 4 -0.45 11.74 2.83
N VAL A 5 -0.04 10.79 3.67
CA VAL A 5 -0.25 10.88 5.12
C VAL A 5 0.99 11.48 5.79
N ILE A 6 2.18 11.02 5.39
CA ILE A 6 3.44 11.72 5.64
C ILE A 6 4.09 11.98 4.27
N PRO A 7 4.19 13.26 3.85
CA PRO A 7 4.78 13.62 2.55
C PRO A 7 6.15 12.98 2.32
N GLY A 8 6.31 12.31 1.18
CA GLY A 8 7.55 11.65 0.80
C GLY A 8 7.89 10.39 1.60
N LYS A 9 6.99 9.86 2.43
CA LYS A 9 7.19 8.62 3.18
C LYS A 9 6.07 7.62 3.00
N ILE A 10 4.84 7.99 3.36
CA ILE A 10 3.70 7.07 3.31
C ILE A 10 2.43 7.76 2.80
N ALA A 11 1.75 7.09 1.88
CA ALA A 11 0.51 7.53 1.27
C ALA A 11 -0.55 6.41 1.30
N GLY A 12 -1.81 6.82 1.22
CA GLY A 12 -2.95 5.93 0.96
C GLY A 12 -3.52 6.17 -0.43
N SER A 13 -4.04 5.12 -1.07
CA SER A 13 -4.77 5.25 -2.33
C SER A 13 -5.86 4.18 -2.47
N HIS A 14 -6.81 4.42 -3.38
CA HIS A 14 -7.63 3.34 -3.94
C HIS A 14 -6.77 2.45 -4.86
N LYS A 15 -7.27 1.25 -5.19
CA LYS A 15 -6.62 0.36 -6.16
C LYS A 15 -6.44 1.06 -7.51
N PRO A 16 -5.32 0.86 -8.21
CA PRO A 16 -5.13 1.46 -9.51
C PRO A 16 -6.08 0.82 -10.51
N ARG A 17 -6.72 1.65 -11.35
CA ARG A 17 -7.66 1.20 -12.39
C ARG A 17 -7.10 1.28 -13.80
N SER A 18 -5.94 1.91 -13.97
CA SER A 18 -5.28 2.09 -15.25
C SER A 18 -3.76 2.23 -15.04
N LEU A 19 -3.01 2.13 -16.14
CA LEU A 19 -1.58 2.44 -16.13
C LEU A 19 -1.30 3.93 -15.91
N GLU A 20 -2.25 4.80 -16.22
CA GLU A 20 -2.14 6.25 -15.97
C GLU A 20 -2.10 6.53 -14.45
N GLU A 21 -2.97 5.90 -13.67
CA GLU A 21 -2.94 6.04 -12.19
C GLU A 21 -1.64 5.45 -11.60
N ILE A 22 -1.02 4.45 -12.24
CA ILE A 22 0.31 3.96 -11.87
C ILE A 22 1.37 5.03 -12.15
N ASN A 23 1.30 5.68 -13.32
CA ASN A 23 2.22 6.77 -13.67
C ASN A 23 2.10 7.93 -12.69
N ASP A 24 0.90 8.24 -12.19
CA ASP A 24 0.72 9.23 -11.14
C ASP A 24 1.51 8.87 -9.89
N TRP A 25 1.47 7.61 -9.44
CA TRP A 25 2.28 7.17 -8.30
C TRP A 25 3.78 7.29 -8.57
N ILE A 26 4.23 6.94 -9.78
CA ILE A 26 5.64 7.09 -10.19
C ILE A 26 6.06 8.57 -10.14
N ASN A 27 5.23 9.47 -10.68
CA ASN A 27 5.49 10.91 -10.71
C ASN A 27 5.49 11.53 -9.31
N GLN A 28 4.70 10.99 -8.38
CA GLN A 28 4.73 11.36 -6.96
C GLN A 28 5.99 10.82 -6.24
N GLY A 29 6.80 9.99 -6.89
CA GLY A 29 8.02 9.43 -6.31
C GLY A 29 7.79 8.20 -5.44
N ILE A 30 6.65 7.52 -5.57
CA ILE A 30 6.40 6.23 -4.91
C ILE A 30 7.41 5.19 -5.42
N LYS A 31 7.92 4.38 -4.50
CA LYS A 31 8.93 3.33 -4.77
C LYS A 31 8.46 1.94 -4.33
N ALA A 32 7.44 1.87 -3.48
CA ALA A 32 6.95 0.63 -2.91
C ALA A 32 5.42 0.66 -2.76
N VAL A 33 4.78 -0.48 -2.92
CA VAL A 33 3.31 -0.64 -2.90
C VAL A 33 2.92 -1.80 -1.99
N VAL A 34 1.97 -1.55 -1.09
CA VAL A 34 1.28 -2.61 -0.34
C VAL A 34 -0.10 -2.84 -0.95
N VAL A 35 -0.34 -4.07 -1.38
CA VAL A 35 -1.57 -4.51 -2.07
C VAL A 35 -2.41 -5.35 -1.11
N LEU A 36 -3.53 -4.78 -0.66
CA LEU A 36 -4.41 -5.41 0.34
C LEU A 36 -5.63 -6.12 -0.28
N GLU A 37 -5.97 -5.86 -1.54
CA GLU A 37 -7.13 -6.48 -2.18
C GLU A 37 -6.88 -7.92 -2.66
N GLU A 38 -7.96 -8.67 -2.71
CA GLU A 38 -7.98 -10.02 -3.26
C GLU A 38 -7.67 -10.04 -4.76
N LYS A 39 -6.95 -11.07 -5.19
CA LYS A 39 -6.48 -11.26 -6.57
C LYS A 39 -7.58 -11.04 -7.62
N HIS A 40 -8.75 -11.63 -7.42
CA HIS A 40 -9.87 -11.58 -8.37
C HIS A 40 -10.52 -10.19 -8.54
N ARG A 41 -10.16 -9.21 -7.69
CA ARG A 41 -10.68 -7.83 -7.78
C ARG A 41 -9.66 -6.84 -8.31
N ARG A 42 -8.47 -7.31 -8.64
CA ARG A 42 -7.43 -6.48 -9.24
C ARG A 42 -7.79 -6.15 -10.67
N ILE A 43 -7.52 -4.91 -11.04
CA ILE A 43 -7.61 -4.43 -12.42
C ILE A 43 -6.22 -4.45 -13.04
N VAL A 44 -5.22 -4.05 -12.26
CA VAL A 44 -3.80 -4.11 -12.61
C VAL A 44 -3.17 -5.32 -11.91
N ASP A 45 -2.41 -6.11 -12.66
CA ASP A 45 -1.71 -7.28 -12.13
C ASP A 45 -0.47 -6.87 -11.30
N ILE A 46 -0.12 -7.72 -10.33
CA ILE A 46 1.09 -7.58 -9.50
C ILE A 46 2.35 -7.58 -10.37
N ASP A 47 2.38 -8.37 -11.43
CA ASP A 47 3.52 -8.41 -12.36
C ASP A 47 3.71 -7.07 -13.09
N ALA A 48 2.62 -6.33 -13.33
CA ALA A 48 2.70 -5.00 -13.91
C ALA A 48 3.21 -3.98 -12.88
N LEU A 49 2.75 -4.05 -11.63
CA LEU A 49 3.22 -3.18 -10.54
C LEU A 49 4.70 -3.43 -10.22
N SER A 50 5.12 -4.69 -10.21
CA SER A 50 6.48 -5.11 -9.84
C SER A 50 7.56 -4.65 -10.83
N LYS A 51 7.17 -4.19 -12.03
CA LYS A 51 8.09 -3.53 -12.97
C LYS A 51 8.55 -2.14 -12.50
N TYR A 52 7.77 -1.51 -11.63
CA TYR A 52 7.97 -0.12 -11.23
C TYR A 52 8.21 0.05 -9.73
N PHE A 53 7.71 -0.87 -8.90
CA PHE A 53 7.75 -0.76 -7.45
C PHE A 53 8.22 -2.05 -6.77
N ASP A 54 8.74 -1.91 -5.55
CA ASP A 54 8.79 -3.02 -4.61
C ASP A 54 7.35 -3.33 -4.16
N VAL A 55 6.86 -4.56 -4.39
CA VAL A 55 5.47 -4.92 -4.08
C VAL A 55 5.39 -5.88 -2.91
N LEU A 56 4.54 -5.57 -1.93
CA LEU A 56 4.08 -6.51 -0.90
C LEU A 56 2.62 -6.86 -1.19
N GLU A 57 2.38 -8.13 -1.50
CA GLU A 57 1.04 -8.66 -1.69
C GLU A 57 0.56 -9.36 -0.41
N THR A 58 -0.51 -8.85 0.20
CA THR A 58 -1.12 -9.40 1.42
C THR A 58 -2.65 -9.32 1.26
N PRO A 59 -3.25 -10.22 0.46
CA PRO A 59 -4.65 -10.13 0.13
C PRO A 59 -5.49 -10.44 1.37
N ILE A 60 -6.18 -9.43 1.89
CA ILE A 60 -7.09 -9.58 3.02
C ILE A 60 -8.48 -9.85 2.46
N LYS A 61 -9.12 -10.93 2.88
CA LYS A 61 -10.46 -11.28 2.44
C LYS A 61 -11.45 -10.20 2.89
N ASP A 62 -12.41 -9.85 2.03
CA ASP A 62 -13.42 -8.85 2.41
C ASP A 62 -14.20 -9.26 3.66
N PHE A 63 -14.56 -8.26 4.47
CA PHE A 63 -15.25 -8.40 5.76
C PHE A 63 -14.48 -9.20 6.81
N ASN A 64 -13.25 -9.63 6.50
CA ASN A 64 -12.36 -10.26 7.45
C ASN A 64 -11.47 -9.20 8.08
N THR A 65 -11.28 -9.31 9.40
CA THR A 65 -10.40 -8.42 10.14
C THR A 65 -8.94 -8.82 9.89
N LEU A 66 -8.10 -7.83 9.64
CA LEU A 66 -6.65 -7.96 9.74
C LEU A 66 -6.27 -8.57 11.09
N THR A 67 -5.49 -9.64 11.07
CA THR A 67 -4.90 -10.21 12.28
C THR A 67 -3.74 -9.33 12.77
N ILE A 68 -3.41 -9.43 14.06
CA ILE A 68 -2.28 -8.69 14.64
C ILE A 68 -0.97 -9.08 13.94
N ASP A 69 -0.79 -10.36 13.59
CA ASP A 69 0.43 -10.83 12.91
C ASP A 69 0.56 -10.30 11.48
N GLU A 70 -0.55 -10.20 10.73
CA GLU A 70 -0.57 -9.55 9.42
C GLU A 70 -0.23 -8.08 9.55
N ILE A 71 -0.84 -7.37 10.51
CA ILE A 71 -0.55 -5.95 10.77
C ILE A 71 0.94 -5.78 11.05
N ASN A 72 1.51 -6.56 11.99
CA ASN A 72 2.93 -6.49 12.35
C ASN A 72 3.84 -6.77 11.18
N THR A 73 3.49 -7.74 10.34
CA THR A 73 4.27 -8.07 9.14
C THR A 73 4.27 -6.92 8.14
N ILE A 74 3.10 -6.33 7.89
CA ILE A 74 2.94 -5.22 6.94
C ILE A 74 3.64 -3.96 7.47
N THR A 75 3.42 -3.59 8.73
CA THR A 75 4.02 -2.38 9.32
C THR A 75 5.54 -2.48 9.38
N LYS A 76 6.10 -3.66 9.70
CA LYS A 76 7.54 -3.90 9.65
C LYS A 76 8.09 -3.74 8.25
N TRP A 77 7.43 -4.30 7.23
CA TRP A 77 7.86 -4.15 5.85
C TRP A 77 7.82 -2.68 5.40
N ILE A 78 6.76 -1.94 5.76
CA ILE A 78 6.65 -0.50 5.48
C ILE A 78 7.82 0.27 6.13
N ASP A 79 8.12 -0.02 7.39
CA ASP A 79 9.22 0.61 8.13
C ASP A 79 10.57 0.35 7.46
N GLU A 80 10.85 -0.88 7.04
CA GLU A 80 12.07 -1.25 6.32
C GLU A 80 12.22 -0.46 5.00
N LYS A 81 11.12 -0.30 4.23
CA LYS A 81 11.14 0.50 2.99
C LYS A 81 11.40 1.98 3.27
N ILE A 82 10.71 2.56 4.26
CA ILE A 82 10.88 3.98 4.60
C ILE A 82 12.28 4.27 5.13
N LYS A 83 12.84 3.40 5.99
CA LYS A 83 14.24 3.49 6.45
C LYS A 83 15.24 3.35 5.30
N GLY A 84 14.87 2.61 4.26
CA GLY A 84 15.60 2.51 2.99
C GLY A 84 15.36 3.66 2.00
N ASN A 85 14.75 4.78 2.43
CA ASN A 85 14.37 5.93 1.58
C ASN A 85 13.42 5.59 0.42
N LYS A 86 12.55 4.60 0.59
CA LYS A 86 11.52 4.23 -0.38
C LYS A 86 10.14 4.67 0.12
N SER A 87 9.54 5.64 -0.55
CA SER A 87 8.16 6.07 -0.30
C SER A 87 7.17 4.95 -0.61
N VAL A 88 6.25 4.70 0.32
CA VAL A 88 5.28 3.60 0.25
C VAL A 88 3.87 4.13 -0.01
N VAL A 89 3.13 3.49 -0.91
CA VAL A 89 1.67 3.64 -0.98
C VAL A 89 0.98 2.36 -0.50
N VAL A 90 -0.03 2.50 0.33
CA VAL A 90 -0.89 1.39 0.78
C VAL A 90 -2.25 1.53 0.10
N HIS A 91 -2.75 0.47 -0.52
CA HIS A 91 -4.09 0.47 -1.09
C HIS A 91 -4.89 -0.78 -0.79
N CYS A 92 -6.21 -0.59 -0.75
CA CYS A 92 -7.22 -1.64 -0.81
C CYS A 92 -8.15 -1.32 -2.00
N SER A 93 -9.43 -1.73 -1.95
CA SER A 93 -10.38 -1.40 -3.00
C SER A 93 -10.73 0.09 -3.09
N THR A 94 -11.09 0.73 -1.98
CA THR A 94 -11.52 2.14 -1.93
C THR A 94 -10.42 3.08 -1.44
N GLY A 95 -9.41 2.54 -0.75
CA GLY A 95 -8.33 3.29 -0.12
C GLY A 95 -8.68 3.85 1.26
N LEU A 96 -9.80 3.44 1.85
CA LEU A 96 -10.28 3.99 3.12
C LEU A 96 -10.15 3.01 4.28
N GLU A 97 -10.68 1.80 4.17
CA GLU A 97 -10.88 0.94 5.36
C GLU A 97 -9.57 0.26 5.77
N ARG A 98 -9.19 -0.84 5.10
CA ARG A 98 -7.96 -1.59 5.41
C ARG A 98 -6.70 -0.74 5.23
N THR A 99 -6.70 0.15 4.23
CA THR A 99 -5.65 1.14 4.04
C THR A 99 -5.46 2.01 5.29
N GLY A 100 -6.54 2.57 5.82
CA GLY A 100 -6.50 3.41 7.01
C GLY A 100 -6.00 2.64 8.23
N VAL A 101 -6.46 1.39 8.43
CA VAL A 101 -5.99 0.54 9.52
C VAL A 101 -4.48 0.32 9.45
N ILE A 102 -3.95 -0.11 8.29
CA ILE A 102 -2.51 -0.36 8.15
C ILE A 102 -1.68 0.90 8.36
N ILE A 103 -2.09 2.03 7.77
CA ILE A 103 -1.35 3.28 7.94
C ILE A 103 -1.38 3.73 9.41
N ALA A 104 -2.55 3.69 10.07
CA ALA A 104 -2.66 4.05 11.48
C ALA A 104 -1.81 3.13 12.37
N SER A 105 -1.84 1.82 12.15
CA SER A 105 -1.01 0.86 12.87
C SER A 105 0.48 1.10 12.66
N TYR A 106 0.90 1.44 11.44
CA TYR A 106 2.29 1.81 11.16
C TYR A 106 2.69 3.06 11.94
N LEU A 107 1.86 4.12 11.93
CA LEU A 107 2.14 5.36 12.65
C LEU A 107 2.28 5.14 14.16
N VAL A 108 1.44 4.29 14.75
CA VAL A 108 1.54 3.90 16.17
C VAL A 108 2.82 3.11 16.44
N SER A 109 3.19 2.20 15.55
CA SER A 109 4.40 1.37 15.71
C SER A 109 5.71 2.13 15.49
N ALA A 110 5.69 3.20 14.71
CA ALA A 110 6.88 3.99 14.35
C ALA A 110 7.10 5.21 15.26
N GLY A 111 6.10 5.56 16.09
CA GLY A 111 6.13 6.67 17.04
C GLY A 111 6.92 6.38 18.31
#